data_AF-A0A1X7G0D0-F1
#
_entry.id   AF-A0A1X7G0D0-F1
#
_cell.length_a   1.000
_cell.length_b   1.000
_cell.length_c   1.000
_cell.angle_alpha   90.00
_cell.angle_beta   90.00
_cell.angle_gamma   90.00
#
_symmetry.space_group_name_H-M   'P 1'
#
loop_
_entity.id
_entity.type
_entity.pdbx_description
1 polymer ?
#
loop_
_entity_poly.entity_id
_entity_poly.type
_entity_poly.pdbx_seq_one_letter_code
_entity_poly.pdbx_strand_id
1 'polypeptide(L)' 'MRIAILILGVLALLLGGLWLVQGLGLVRIEPIACVGDCETIEGFNPGWAIAGAVLATLGAFGIRYGLRRR' A
#
# COMPACT_ATOMS: atom_id res chain seq x y z
N MET A 1 7.98 -21.27 -6.06
CA MET A 1 7.03 -20.19 -6.44
C MET A 1 6.09 -19.77 -5.31
N ARG A 2 5.53 -20.67 -4.48
CA ARG A 2 4.57 -20.31 -3.41
C ARG A 2 5.12 -19.30 -2.38
N ILE A 3 6.35 -19.49 -1.92
CA ILE A 3 7.02 -18.57 -0.98
C ILE A 3 7.18 -17.18 -1.60
N ALA A 4 7.55 -17.11 -2.89
CA ALA A 4 7.64 -15.83 -3.60
C ALA A 4 6.28 -15.10 -3.68
N ILE A 5 5.19 -15.83 -3.96
CA ILE A 5 3.82 -15.26 -3.98
C ILE A 5 3.43 -14.74 -2.59
N LEU A 6 3.78 -15.48 -1.52
CA LEU A 6 3.53 -15.03 -0.15
C LEU A 6 4.32 -13.76 0.19
N ILE A 7 5.62 -13.73 -0.11
CA ILE A 7 6.48 -12.57 0.16
C ILE A 7 5.96 -11.35 -0.61
N LEU A 8 5.72 -11.49 -1.91
CA LEU A 8 5.17 -10.41 -2.74
C LEU A 8 3.78 -9.96 -2.26
N GLY A 9 2.93 -10.90 -1.86
CA GLY A 9 1.60 -10.60 -1.32
C GLY A 9 1.67 -9.83 0.00
N VAL A 10 2.58 -10.18 0.90
CA VAL A 10 2.80 -9.46 2.17
C VAL A 10 3.34 -8.06 1.91
N LEU A 11 4.32 -7.91 1.02
CA LEU A 11 4.86 -6.60 0.66
C LEU A 11 3.78 -5.71 0.02
N ALA A 12 3.00 -6.24 -0.91
CA ALA A 12 1.90 -5.52 -1.54
C ALA A 12 0.81 -5.13 -0.53
N LEU A 13 0.48 -6.02 0.42
CA LEU A 13 -0.52 -5.74 1.45
C LEU A 13 -0.06 -4.60 2.38
N LEU A 14 1.19 -4.65 2.85
CA LEU A 14 1.76 -3.63 3.74
C LEU A 14 1.88 -2.28 3.02
N LEU A 15 2.42 -2.28 1.80
CA LEU A 15 2.61 -1.07 1.02
C LEU A 15 1.26 -0.45 0.59
N GLY A 16 0.33 -1.28 0.12
CA GLY A 16 -1.02 -0.84 -0.23
C GLY A 16 -1.78 -0.30 0.99
N GLY A 17 -1.66 -0.95 2.14
CA GLY A 17 -2.23 -0.47 3.40
C GLY A 17 -1.66 0.89 3.79
N LEU A 18 -0.34 1.07 3.67
CA LEU A 18 0.33 2.35 3.94
C LEU A 18 -0.16 3.46 3.00
N TRP A 19 -0.30 3.17 1.70
CA TRP A 19 -0.83 4.14 0.73
C TRP A 19 -2.29 4.47 0.98
N LEU A 20 -3.08 3.50 1.42
CA LEU A 20 -4.48 3.71 1.76
C LEU A 20 -4.62 4.66 2.95
N VAL A 21 -3.91 4.41 4.06
CA VAL A 21 -3.99 5.29 5.24
C VAL A 21 -3.46 6.69 4.98
N GLN A 22 -2.43 6.82 4.13
CA GLN A 22 -1.93 8.13 3.69
C GLN A 22 -2.91 8.84 2.76
N GLY A 23 -3.48 8.14 1.78
CA GLY A 23 -4.48 8.70 0.87
C GLY A 23 -5.78 9.11 1.56
N LEU A 24 -6.15 8.42 2.63
CA LEU A 24 -7.27 8.82 3.49
C LEU A 24 -6.92 10.00 4.42
N GLY A 25 -5.65 10.42 4.49
CA GLY A 25 -5.20 11.47 5.37
C GLY A 25 -5.15 11.07 6.85
N LEU A 26 -5.19 9.77 7.17
CA LEU A 26 -5.10 9.26 8.55
C LEU A 26 -3.66 9.32 9.09
N VAL A 27 -2.67 9.21 8.20
CA VAL A 27 -1.25 9.28 8.53
C VAL A 27 -0.61 10.37 7.68
N ARG A 28 -0.04 11.38 8.34
CA ARG A 28 0.87 12.34 7.70
C ARG A 28 2.29 11.82 7.83
N ILE A 29 2.96 11.63 6.70
CA ILE A 29 4.40 11.39 6.64
C ILE A 29 5.01 12.67 6.06
N GLU A 30 5.73 13.43 6.87
CA GLU A 30 6.45 14.59 6.39
C GLU A 30 7.57 14.15 5.44
N PRO A 31 7.73 14.81 4.26
CA PRO A 31 8.82 14.49 3.35
C PRO A 31 10.17 14.66 4.03
N ILE A 32 10.95 13.58 4.11
CA ILE A 32 12.27 13.56 4.77
C ILE A 32 13.35 14.23 3.89
N ALA A 33 13.09 14.36 2.58
CA ALA A 33 13.97 15.01 1.61
C ALA A 33 13.14 15.82 0.60
N CYS A 34 13.23 17.14 0.68
CA CYS A 34 12.66 18.07 -0.30
C CYS A 34 13.59 18.14 -1.52
N VAL A 35 13.25 17.42 -2.59
CA VAL A 35 13.90 17.54 -3.91
C VAL A 35 12.80 17.81 -4.94
N GLY A 36 12.19 19.00 -4.91
CA GLY A 36 11.14 19.40 -5.87
C GLY A 36 9.96 20.15 -5.22
N ASP A 37 8.75 19.92 -5.76
CA ASP A 37 7.49 20.47 -5.25
C ASP A 37 7.22 19.93 -3.84
N CYS A 38 7.54 20.75 -2.85
CA CYS A 38 7.30 20.47 -1.44
C CYS A 38 5.87 20.81 -1.03
N GLU A 39 4.88 20.50 -1.89
CA GLU A 39 3.52 20.39 -1.41
C GLU A 39 3.43 19.10 -0.61
N THR A 40 3.39 19.26 0.72
CA THR A 40 2.89 18.23 1.61
C THR A 40 1.61 17.67 1.01
N ILE A 41 1.52 16.34 0.86
CA ILE A 41 0.25 15.70 0.55
C ILE A 41 -0.64 15.92 1.78
N GLU A 42 -1.32 17.05 1.80
CA GLU A 42 -2.16 17.50 2.90
C GLU A 42 -3.59 17.05 2.63
N GLY A 43 -4.13 16.28 3.58
CA GLY A 43 -5.52 15.87 3.55
C GLY A 43 -5.79 14.67 2.63
N PHE A 44 -7.05 14.52 2.27
CA PHE A 44 -7.54 13.38 1.50
C PHE A 44 -7.03 13.42 0.06
N ASN A 45 -6.23 12.41 -0.32
CA ASN A 45 -5.79 12.20 -1.69
C ASN A 45 -6.42 10.91 -2.27
N PRO A 46 -7.46 11.04 -3.10
CA PRO A 46 -8.18 9.89 -3.65
C PRO A 46 -7.30 9.00 -4.54
N GLY A 47 -6.29 9.56 -5.21
CA GLY A 47 -5.37 8.79 -6.05
C GLY A 47 -4.59 7.75 -5.23
N TRP A 48 -3.97 8.19 -4.13
CA TRP A 48 -3.26 7.30 -3.21
C TRP A 48 -4.18 6.33 -2.50
N ALA A 49 -5.39 6.77 -2.11
CA ALA A 49 -6.37 5.90 -1.46
C ALA A 49 -6.81 4.75 -2.38
N ILE A 50 -7.14 5.05 -3.65
CA ILE A 50 -7.55 4.03 -4.63
C ILE A 50 -6.38 3.09 -4.95
N ALA A 51 -5.19 3.63 -5.23
CA ALA A 51 -4.01 2.82 -5.51
C ALA A 51 -3.67 1.89 -4.33
N GLY A 52 -3.73 2.42 -3.10
CA GLY A 52 -3.53 1.65 -1.87
C GLY A 52 -4.57 0.54 -1.69
N ALA A 53 -5.85 0.83 -1.90
CA ALA A 53 -6.93 -0.15 -1.80
C ALA A 53 -6.76 -1.30 -2.82
N VAL A 54 -6.46 -0.97 -4.07
CA VAL A 54 -6.22 -1.97 -5.13
C VAL A 54 -4.99 -2.82 -4.80
N LEU A 55 -3.88 -2.21 -4.40
CA LEU A 55 -2.65 -2.94 -4.09
C LEU A 55 -2.82 -3.84 -2.85
N ALA A 56 -3.49 -3.33 -1.81
CA ALA A 56 -3.76 -4.09 -0.60
C ALA A 56 -4.66 -5.31 -0.86
N THR A 57 -5.72 -5.12 -1.66
CA THR A 57 -6.62 -6.21 -2.04
C THR A 57 -5.91 -7.29 -2.85
N LEU A 58 -5.11 -6.91 -3.85
CA LEU A 58 -4.30 -7.87 -4.62
C LEU A 58 -3.29 -8.62 -3.74
N GLY A 59 -2.63 -7.91 -2.81
CA GLY A 59 -1.73 -8.53 -1.83
C GLY A 59 -2.45 -9.56 -0.95
N ALA A 60 -3.62 -9.22 -0.40
CA ALA A 60 -4.44 -10.12 0.39
C ALA A 60 -4.90 -11.36 -0.41
N PHE A 61 -5.29 -11.19 -1.67
CA PHE A 61 -5.64 -12.30 -2.55
C PHE A 61 -4.43 -13.21 -2.83
N GLY A 62 -3.26 -12.62 -3.07
CA GLY A 62 -2.00 -13.36 -3.26
C GLY A 62 -1.62 -14.20 -2.04
N ILE A 63 -1.71 -13.61 -0.84
CA ILE A 63 -1.48 -14.33 0.42
C ILE A 63 -2.48 -15.47 0.57
N ARG A 64 -3.77 -15.19 0.37
CA ARG A 64 -4.83 -16.19 0.49
C ARG A 64 -4.65 -17.34 -0.49
N TYR A 65 -4.23 -17.05 -1.73
CA TYR A 65 -3.91 -18.07 -2.73
C TYR A 65 -2.69 -18.91 -2.32
N GLY A 66 -1.64 -18.29 -1.79
CA GLY A 66 -0.47 -18.98 -1.26
C GLY A 66 -0.81 -19.95 -0.13
N LEU A 67 -1.72 -19.55 0.76
CA LEU A 67 -2.16 -20.30 1.94
C LEU A 67 -3.23 -21.39 1.64
N ARG A 68 -4.19 -21.15 0.74
CA ARG A 68 -5.37 -22.02 0.49
C ARG A 68 -5.11 -23.41 -0.11
N ARG A 69 -3.85 -23.85 -0.31
CA ARG A 69 -3.52 -25.19 -0.82
C ARG A 69 -2.84 -26.04 0.26
N ARG A 70 -3.58 -26.28 1.34
CA ARG A 70 -3.44 -27.40 2.28
C ARG A 70 -4.80 -28.11 2.34
#